data_AF-A0A7J4RS89-F1
#
_entry.id   AF-A0A7J4RS89-F1
#
_cell.length_a   1.000
_cell.length_b   1.000
_cell.length_c   1.000
_cell.angle_alpha   90.00
_cell.angle_beta   90.00
_cell.angle_gamma   90.00
#
_symmetry.space_group_name_H-M   'P 1'
#
loop_
_entity.id
_entity.type
_entity.pdbx_description
1 polymer ?
#
loop_
_entity_poly.entity_id
_entity_poly.type
_entity_poly.pdbx_seq_one_letter_code
_entity_poly.pdbx_strand_id
1 'polypeptide(L)'
;MTTDTIMRASTLKPRLDYAALLVDKTLDVLIQKRVDLSKINLSLYAKTNKGISISEFKEKLVYELEISRAIESLRQARRCLDSVFGLGNIMLVLAPTISIVRTVRSQLFGLPVDTDVSLGDLSLVLAGLIIDAGHLTGANLNFEEANRKSCILLDEAKLIADSKIYKQFPNVDFL
;
A
#
# COMPACT_ATOMS: atom_id res chain seq x y z
N MET A 1 -20.00 -5.27 -31.17
CA MET A 1 -18.82 -5.44 -30.30
C MET A 1 -17.94 -6.53 -30.88
N THR A 2 -16.62 -6.36 -30.92
CA THR A 2 -15.70 -7.38 -31.44
C THR A 2 -15.47 -8.46 -30.37
N THR A 3 -15.04 -9.67 -30.78
CA THR A 3 -14.71 -10.78 -29.86
C THR A 3 -13.66 -10.34 -28.80
N ASP A 4 -12.72 -9.48 -29.20
CA ASP A 4 -11.70 -8.90 -28.31
C ASP A 4 -12.30 -8.02 -27.20
N THR A 5 -13.30 -7.18 -27.53
CA THR A 5 -14.02 -6.35 -26.54
C THR A 5 -14.75 -7.21 -25.51
N ILE A 6 -15.39 -8.29 -25.94
CA ILE A 6 -16.15 -9.20 -25.06
C ILE A 6 -15.18 -9.92 -24.11
N MET A 7 -14.05 -10.41 -24.63
CA MET A 7 -13.03 -11.08 -23.83
C MET A 7 -12.45 -10.14 -22.76
N ARG A 8 -12.04 -8.91 -23.13
CA ARG A 8 -11.52 -7.92 -22.18
C ARG A 8 -12.52 -7.63 -21.06
N ALA A 9 -13.77 -7.32 -21.40
CA ALA A 9 -14.81 -7.04 -20.42
C ALA A 9 -15.04 -8.21 -19.45
N SER A 10 -15.02 -9.46 -19.96
CA SER A 10 -15.22 -10.66 -19.14
C SER A 10 -14.09 -10.92 -18.12
N THR A 11 -12.88 -10.43 -18.39
CA THR A 11 -11.69 -10.70 -17.54
C THR A 11 -11.40 -9.62 -16.50
N LEU A 12 -12.07 -8.45 -16.58
CA LEU A 12 -11.84 -7.35 -15.64
C LEU A 12 -12.12 -7.75 -14.19
N LYS A 13 -13.29 -8.35 -13.93
CA LYS A 13 -13.68 -8.72 -12.56
C LYS A 13 -12.74 -9.77 -11.94
N PRO A 14 -12.46 -10.92 -12.58
CA PRO A 14 -11.53 -11.90 -12.03
C PRO A 14 -10.14 -11.32 -11.71
N ARG A 15 -9.64 -10.42 -12.56
CA ARG A 15 -8.34 -9.76 -12.35
C ARG A 15 -8.37 -8.72 -11.25
N LEU A 16 -9.48 -8.01 -11.07
CA LEU A 16 -9.68 -7.11 -9.93
C LEU A 16 -9.74 -7.89 -8.61
N ASP A 17 -10.48 -9.00 -8.59
CA ASP A 17 -10.57 -9.90 -7.44
C ASP A 17 -9.18 -10.48 -7.10
N TYR A 18 -8.39 -10.83 -8.12
CA TYR A 18 -7.00 -11.28 -7.93
C TYR A 18 -6.08 -10.15 -7.40
N ALA A 19 -6.22 -8.92 -7.89
CA ALA A 19 -5.47 -7.78 -7.37
C ALA A 19 -5.80 -7.53 -5.88
N ALA A 20 -7.08 -7.62 -5.50
CA ALA A 20 -7.49 -7.51 -4.10
C ALA A 20 -6.87 -8.61 -3.23
N LEU A 21 -6.86 -9.85 -3.71
CA LEU A 21 -6.21 -10.98 -3.03
C LEU A 21 -4.70 -10.75 -2.82
N LEU A 22 -3.99 -10.21 -3.81
CA LEU A 22 -2.57 -9.88 -3.69
C LEU A 22 -2.32 -8.79 -2.64
N VAL A 23 -3.17 -7.76 -2.58
CA VAL A 23 -3.11 -6.73 -1.54
C VAL A 23 -3.31 -7.34 -0.16
N ASP A 24 -4.33 -8.19 0.01
CA ASP A 24 -4.66 -8.81 1.29
C ASP A 24 -3.53 -9.72 1.79
N LYS A 25 -2.96 -10.57 0.92
CA LYS A 25 -1.78 -11.39 1.26
C LYS A 25 -0.57 -10.55 1.67
N THR A 26 -0.32 -9.47 0.95
CA THR A 26 0.79 -8.55 1.24
C THR A 26 0.58 -7.86 2.59
N LEU A 27 -0.65 -7.44 2.88
CA LEU A 27 -1.03 -6.86 4.17
C LEU A 27 -0.80 -7.83 5.33
N ASP A 28 -1.18 -9.10 5.18
CA ASP A 28 -0.99 -10.11 6.24
C ASP A 28 0.48 -10.24 6.64
N VAL A 29 1.38 -10.31 5.65
CA VAL A 29 2.83 -10.41 5.90
C VAL A 29 3.36 -9.16 6.60
N LEU A 30 2.97 -7.97 6.15
CA LEU A 30 3.42 -6.71 6.74
C LEU A 30 2.88 -6.51 8.15
N ILE A 31 1.61 -6.86 8.40
CA ILE A 31 0.99 -6.78 9.71
C ILE A 31 1.72 -7.69 10.69
N GLN A 32 2.02 -8.93 10.29
CA GLN A 32 2.79 -9.86 11.12
C GLN A 32 4.20 -9.30 11.41
N LYS A 33 4.89 -8.78 10.39
CA LYS A 33 6.20 -8.14 10.56
C LYS A 33 6.15 -6.96 11.54
N ARG A 34 5.14 -6.11 11.44
CA ARG A 34 4.95 -4.98 12.37
C ARG A 34 4.71 -5.46 13.81
N VAL A 35 3.90 -6.51 14.00
CA VAL A 35 3.66 -7.10 15.32
C VAL A 35 4.97 -7.57 15.95
N ASP A 36 5.84 -8.20 15.18
CA ASP A 36 7.12 -8.69 15.71
C ASP A 36 8.10 -7.55 16.00
N LEU A 37 8.15 -6.51 15.16
CA LEU A 37 8.89 -5.29 15.43
C LEU A 37 8.40 -4.56 16.69
N SER A 38 7.08 -4.44 16.84
CA SER A 38 6.42 -3.80 17.99
C SER A 38 6.82 -4.48 19.31
N LYS A 39 6.83 -5.82 19.36
CA LYS A 39 7.28 -6.58 20.54
C LYS A 39 8.72 -6.25 20.91
N ILE A 40 9.62 -6.21 19.92
CA ILE A 40 11.04 -5.90 20.13
C ILE A 40 11.19 -4.46 20.63
N ASN A 41 10.53 -3.51 19.96
CA ASN A 41 10.64 -2.09 20.26
C ASN A 41 10.02 -1.73 21.62
N LEU A 42 8.92 -2.36 22.05
CA LEU A 42 8.38 -2.19 23.40
C LEU A 42 9.35 -2.66 24.47
N SER A 43 10.02 -3.81 24.25
CA SER A 43 11.05 -4.31 25.18
C SER A 43 12.26 -3.36 25.25
N LEU A 44 12.67 -2.76 24.13
CA LEU A 44 13.74 -1.76 24.10
C LEU A 44 13.32 -0.46 24.79
N TYR A 45 12.12 0.02 24.51
CA TYR A 45 11.56 1.23 25.12
C TYR A 45 11.46 1.10 26.65
N ALA A 46 11.08 -0.05 27.19
CA ALA A 46 11.08 -0.28 28.64
C ALA A 46 12.48 -0.19 29.28
N LYS A 47 13.55 -0.35 28.50
CA LYS A 47 14.94 -0.33 28.93
C LYS A 47 15.63 1.02 28.65
N THR A 48 15.01 1.96 27.95
CA THR A 48 15.62 3.30 27.69
C THR A 48 15.81 4.08 29.00
N ASN A 49 14.94 3.90 30.00
CA ASN A 49 15.13 4.41 31.36
C ASN A 49 16.33 3.79 32.11
N LYS A 50 17.03 2.82 31.51
CA LYS A 50 18.19 2.10 32.08
C LYS A 50 19.47 2.27 31.27
N GLY A 51 19.55 3.28 30.41
CA GLY A 51 20.79 3.66 29.71
C GLY A 51 21.04 3.01 28.35
N ILE A 52 20.01 2.47 27.68
CA ILE A 52 20.12 2.17 26.23
C ILE A 52 20.28 3.49 25.48
N SER A 53 21.23 3.55 24.53
CA SER A 53 21.38 4.71 23.65
C SER A 53 20.08 4.95 22.89
N ILE A 54 19.49 6.14 23.08
CA ILE A 54 18.27 6.59 22.41
C ILE A 54 18.38 6.42 20.88
N SER A 55 19.60 6.48 20.32
CA SER A 55 19.86 6.32 18.88
C SER A 55 19.48 4.94 18.32
N GLU A 56 19.84 3.83 18.99
CA GLU A 56 19.58 2.47 18.50
C GLU A 56 18.08 2.14 18.52
N PHE A 57 17.38 2.62 19.55
CA PHE A 57 15.93 2.48 19.64
C PHE A 57 15.23 3.32 18.56
N LYS A 58 15.69 4.56 18.33
CA LYS A 58 15.13 5.43 17.27
C LYS A 58 15.24 4.79 15.88
N GLU A 59 16.38 4.19 15.53
CA GLU A 59 16.54 3.51 14.23
C GLU A 59 15.53 2.37 14.05
N LYS A 60 15.38 1.50 15.06
CA LYS A 60 14.42 0.39 14.99
C LYS A 60 12.97 0.85 14.98
N LEU A 61 12.68 1.98 15.65
CA LEU A 61 11.37 2.58 15.64
C LEU A 61 11.02 3.19 14.29
N VAL A 62 11.98 3.85 13.62
CA VAL A 62 11.81 4.35 12.25
C VAL A 62 11.46 3.19 11.31
N TYR A 63 12.11 2.03 11.46
CA TYR A 63 11.76 0.87 10.64
C TYR A 63 10.33 0.36 10.91
N GLU A 64 9.89 0.28 12.17
CA GLU A 64 8.49 -0.06 12.50
C GLU A 64 7.50 0.96 11.92
N LEU A 65 7.85 2.24 11.94
CA LEU A 65 7.06 3.32 11.38
C LEU A 65 6.90 3.19 9.86
N GLU A 66 7.98 2.93 9.13
CA GLU A 66 7.93 2.73 7.68
C GLU A 66 7.07 1.51 7.30
N ILE A 67 7.20 0.39 8.04
CA ILE A 67 6.29 -0.76 7.85
C ILE A 67 4.83 -0.36 8.14
N SER A 68 4.58 0.43 9.18
CA SER A 68 3.23 0.91 9.50
C SER A 68 2.67 1.80 8.39
N ARG A 69 3.47 2.71 7.81
CA ARG A 69 3.07 3.57 6.68
C ARG A 69 2.73 2.75 5.44
N ALA A 70 3.52 1.72 5.14
CA ALA A 70 3.24 0.79 4.06
C ALA A 70 1.92 0.03 4.25
N ILE A 71 1.63 -0.45 5.47
CA ILE A 71 0.35 -1.11 5.79
C ILE A 71 -0.84 -0.17 5.54
N GLU A 72 -0.79 1.06 6.04
CA GLU A 72 -1.91 2.00 5.84
C GLU A 72 -2.06 2.39 4.36
N SER A 73 -0.95 2.50 3.63
CA SER A 73 -0.96 2.80 2.20
C SER A 73 -1.60 1.66 1.39
N LEU A 74 -1.26 0.41 1.70
CA LEU A 74 -1.90 -0.75 1.07
C LEU A 74 -3.38 -0.90 1.45
N ARG A 75 -3.78 -0.47 2.65
CA ARG A 75 -5.21 -0.37 2.99
C ARG A 75 -5.94 0.69 2.16
N GLN A 76 -5.29 1.79 1.80
CA GLN A 76 -5.85 2.75 0.84
C GLN A 76 -6.00 2.09 -0.53
N ALA A 77 -4.96 1.41 -1.03
CA ALA A 77 -5.04 0.67 -2.28
C ALA A 77 -6.19 -0.35 -2.27
N ARG A 78 -6.36 -1.10 -1.18
CA ARG A 78 -7.45 -2.07 -1.02
C ARG A 78 -8.82 -1.42 -1.10
N ARG A 79 -9.03 -0.29 -0.40
CA ARG A 79 -10.26 0.51 -0.45
C ARG A 79 -10.53 1.06 -1.84
N CYS A 80 -9.49 1.49 -2.56
CA CYS A 80 -9.64 1.88 -3.95
C CYS A 80 -10.18 0.71 -4.77
N LEU A 81 -9.58 -0.49 -4.68
CA LEU A 81 -10.08 -1.66 -5.40
C LEU A 81 -11.54 -1.99 -5.07
N ASP A 82 -11.97 -1.87 -3.81
CA ASP A 82 -13.38 -2.04 -3.41
C ASP A 82 -14.32 -1.00 -4.02
N SER A 83 -13.82 0.20 -4.31
CA SER A 83 -14.62 1.29 -4.87
C SER A 83 -14.90 1.15 -6.37
N VAL A 84 -14.30 0.18 -7.06
CA VAL A 84 -14.56 -0.05 -8.49
C VAL A 84 -16.00 -0.51 -8.68
N PHE A 85 -16.79 0.27 -9.43
CA PHE A 85 -18.16 -0.03 -9.80
C PHE A 85 -18.28 -0.05 -11.32
N GLY A 86 -17.73 -1.12 -11.91
CA GLY A 86 -17.72 -1.34 -13.36
C GLY A 86 -16.87 -0.34 -14.14
N LEU A 87 -17.20 -0.17 -15.43
CA LEU A 87 -16.42 0.66 -16.34
C LEU A 87 -16.52 2.17 -16.08
N GLY A 88 -17.51 2.62 -15.30
CA GLY A 88 -17.78 4.04 -15.07
C GLY A 88 -16.73 4.77 -14.25
N ASN A 89 -16.01 4.08 -13.37
CA ASN A 89 -15.00 4.69 -12.50
C ASN A 89 -13.68 3.90 -12.41
N ILE A 90 -13.56 2.75 -13.06
CA ILE A 90 -12.38 1.88 -12.97
C ILE A 90 -11.07 2.62 -13.28
N MET A 91 -11.04 3.49 -14.29
CA MET A 91 -9.86 4.28 -14.65
C MET A 91 -9.47 5.28 -13.55
N LEU A 92 -10.46 5.96 -12.98
CA LEU A 92 -10.29 6.96 -11.92
C LEU A 92 -9.78 6.34 -10.61
N VAL A 93 -10.02 5.05 -10.43
CA VAL A 93 -9.67 4.29 -9.23
C VAL A 93 -8.33 3.57 -9.40
N LEU A 94 -8.11 2.88 -10.53
CA LEU A 94 -6.90 2.10 -10.74
C LEU A 94 -5.66 2.99 -10.88
N ALA A 95 -5.77 4.16 -11.52
CA ALA A 95 -4.63 5.05 -11.72
C ALA A 95 -3.92 5.47 -10.42
N PRO A 96 -4.62 6.03 -9.40
CA PRO A 96 -3.99 6.33 -8.12
C PRO A 96 -3.56 5.06 -7.37
N THR A 97 -4.29 3.94 -7.51
CA THR A 97 -3.96 2.66 -6.86
C THR A 97 -2.58 2.15 -7.30
N ILE A 98 -2.27 2.22 -8.60
CA ILE A 98 -0.96 1.83 -9.14
C ILE A 98 0.15 2.69 -8.53
N SER A 99 -0.07 4.00 -8.42
CA SER A 99 0.90 4.93 -7.82
C SER A 99 1.18 4.57 -6.36
N ILE A 100 0.13 4.28 -5.57
CA ILE A 100 0.26 3.84 -4.17
C ILE A 100 1.10 2.56 -4.06
N VAL A 101 0.75 1.53 -4.84
CA VAL A 101 1.47 0.24 -4.82
C VAL A 101 2.94 0.41 -5.19
N ARG A 102 3.24 1.23 -6.21
CA ARG A 102 4.61 1.54 -6.64
C ARG A 102 5.40 2.26 -5.54
N THR A 103 4.79 3.25 -4.88
CA THR A 103 5.41 3.97 -3.77
C THR A 103 5.73 3.03 -2.61
N VAL A 104 4.76 2.19 -2.21
CA VAL A 104 4.96 1.20 -1.14
C VAL A 104 6.10 0.25 -1.49
N ARG A 105 6.12 -0.30 -2.71
CA ARG A 105 7.21 -1.18 -3.16
C ARG A 105 8.58 -0.51 -3.06
N SER A 106 8.67 0.79 -3.41
CA SER A 106 9.94 1.54 -3.36
C SER A 106 10.44 1.86 -1.95
N GLN A 107 9.56 1.85 -0.94
CA GLN A 107 9.90 2.20 0.45
C GLN A 107 10.26 0.99 1.31
N LEU A 108 9.87 -0.21 0.87
CA LEU A 108 9.93 -1.42 1.67
C LEU A 108 11.26 -2.19 1.51
N PHE A 109 12.36 -1.56 1.88
CA PHE A 109 13.66 -2.22 1.95
C PHE A 109 13.72 -3.24 3.09
N GLY A 110 14.32 -4.40 2.86
CA GLY A 110 14.54 -5.43 3.89
C GLY A 110 13.33 -6.33 4.18
N LEU A 111 12.30 -6.32 3.34
CA LEU A 111 11.21 -7.30 3.39
C LEU A 111 11.57 -8.65 2.77
N PRO A 112 10.81 -9.71 3.08
CA PRO A 112 10.94 -10.99 2.39
C PRO A 112 10.76 -10.83 0.88
N VAL A 113 11.56 -11.57 0.10
CA VAL A 113 11.52 -11.57 -1.38
C VAL A 113 10.10 -11.78 -1.89
N ASP A 114 9.34 -12.68 -1.27
CA ASP A 114 7.95 -12.99 -1.64
C ASP A 114 7.02 -11.76 -1.58
N THR A 115 7.31 -10.81 -0.68
CA THR A 115 6.51 -9.57 -0.55
C THR A 115 6.79 -8.61 -1.71
N ASP A 116 8.07 -8.47 -2.09
CA ASP A 116 8.44 -7.66 -3.27
C ASP A 116 7.88 -8.25 -4.57
N VAL A 117 7.94 -9.58 -4.70
CA VAL A 117 7.35 -10.31 -5.84
C VAL A 117 5.84 -10.07 -5.90
N SER A 118 5.13 -10.23 -4.77
CA SER A 118 3.68 -9.98 -4.69
C SER A 118 3.30 -8.54 -5.09
N LEU A 119 4.06 -7.54 -4.63
CA LEU A 119 3.85 -6.14 -5.03
C LEU A 119 4.15 -5.89 -6.51
N GLY A 120 5.10 -6.62 -7.09
CA GLY A 120 5.37 -6.61 -8.52
C GLY A 120 4.24 -7.22 -9.35
N ASP A 121 3.75 -8.38 -8.96
CA ASP A 121 2.60 -9.04 -9.59
C ASP A 121 1.36 -8.16 -9.51
N LEU A 122 1.11 -7.54 -8.35
CA LEU A 122 0.03 -6.58 -8.18
C LEU A 122 0.16 -5.41 -9.15
N SER A 123 1.35 -4.82 -9.27
CA SER A 123 1.61 -3.73 -10.20
C SER A 123 1.32 -4.13 -11.66
N LEU A 124 1.71 -5.34 -12.05
CA LEU A 124 1.48 -5.88 -13.39
C LEU A 124 -0.02 -6.11 -13.66
N VAL A 125 -0.74 -6.70 -12.70
CA VAL A 125 -2.19 -6.95 -12.82
C VAL A 125 -2.94 -5.62 -12.99
N LEU A 126 -2.64 -4.63 -12.16
CA LEU A 126 -3.27 -3.30 -12.22
C LEU A 126 -2.93 -2.56 -13.52
N ALA A 127 -1.68 -2.64 -14.00
CA ALA A 127 -1.28 -2.03 -15.27
C ALA A 127 -2.04 -2.62 -16.46
N GLY A 128 -2.23 -3.93 -16.50
CA GLY A 128 -3.03 -4.52 -17.58
C GLY A 128 -4.54 -4.20 -17.44
N LEU A 129 -5.07 -4.12 -16.22
CA LEU A 129 -6.46 -3.73 -15.98
C LEU A 129 -6.74 -2.31 -16.49
N ILE A 130 -5.82 -1.37 -16.25
CA ILE A 130 -6.00 0.03 -16.67
C ILE A 130 -5.90 0.18 -18.20
N ILE A 131 -5.05 -0.62 -18.86
CA ILE A 131 -4.97 -0.67 -20.33
C ILE A 131 -6.29 -1.18 -20.92
N ASP A 132 -6.80 -2.31 -20.40
CA ASP A 132 -8.05 -2.89 -20.91
C ASP A 132 -9.25 -2.00 -20.63
N ALA A 133 -9.31 -1.38 -19.45
CA ALA A 133 -10.34 -0.41 -19.11
C ALA A 133 -10.29 0.82 -20.03
N GLY A 134 -9.09 1.33 -20.36
CA GLY A 134 -8.92 2.43 -21.31
C GLY A 134 -9.47 2.09 -22.69
N HIS A 135 -9.15 0.89 -23.20
CA HIS A 135 -9.70 0.42 -24.48
C HIS A 135 -11.22 0.24 -24.45
N LEU A 136 -11.79 -0.27 -23.35
CA LEU A 136 -13.22 -0.52 -23.23
C LEU A 136 -14.05 0.75 -23.06
N THR A 137 -13.49 1.77 -22.43
CA THR A 137 -14.18 3.04 -22.13
C THR A 137 -13.91 4.13 -23.16
N GLY A 138 -12.83 4.02 -23.93
CA GLY A 138 -12.30 5.11 -24.75
C GLY A 138 -11.78 6.29 -23.93
N ALA A 139 -11.66 6.14 -22.60
CA ALA A 139 -11.24 7.21 -21.71
C ALA A 139 -9.71 7.32 -21.69
N ASN A 140 -9.23 8.55 -21.68
CA ASN A 140 -7.82 8.84 -21.46
C ASN A 140 -7.51 8.99 -19.96
N LEU A 141 -6.30 8.56 -19.58
CA LEU A 141 -5.76 8.75 -18.25
C LEU A 141 -5.48 10.23 -17.98
N ASN A 142 -6.10 10.78 -16.93
CA ASN A 142 -5.67 12.05 -16.36
C ASN A 142 -4.60 11.78 -15.30
N PHE A 143 -3.33 11.89 -15.70
CA PHE A 143 -2.18 11.64 -14.82
C PHE A 143 -2.07 12.65 -13.68
N GLU A 144 -2.44 13.91 -13.91
CA GLU A 144 -2.40 14.95 -12.87
C GLU A 144 -3.38 14.61 -11.74
N GLU A 145 -4.62 14.28 -12.09
CA GLU A 145 -5.64 13.91 -11.11
C GLU A 145 -5.29 12.59 -10.41
N ALA A 146 -4.75 11.61 -11.13
CA ALA A 146 -4.30 10.35 -10.55
C ALA A 146 -3.17 10.56 -9.54
N ASN A 147 -2.17 11.37 -9.88
CA ASN A 147 -1.07 11.70 -9.00
C ASN A 147 -1.56 12.44 -7.76
N ARG A 148 -2.38 13.48 -7.93
CA ARG A 148 -2.98 14.25 -6.84
C ARG A 148 -3.75 13.36 -5.87
N LYS A 149 -4.61 12.47 -6.39
CA LYS A 149 -5.34 11.50 -5.56
C LYS A 149 -4.40 10.54 -4.82
N SER A 150 -3.38 10.01 -5.48
CA SER A 150 -2.42 9.12 -4.82
C SER A 150 -1.65 9.82 -3.69
N CYS A 151 -1.27 11.08 -3.85
CA CYS A 151 -0.60 11.86 -2.81
C CYS A 151 -1.49 12.02 -1.58
N ILE A 152 -2.76 12.43 -1.76
CA ILE A 152 -3.71 12.59 -0.66
C ILE A 152 -3.87 11.28 0.13
N LEU A 153 -4.05 10.16 -0.57
CA LEU A 153 -4.23 8.85 0.07
C LEU A 153 -2.97 8.40 0.83
N LEU A 154 -1.78 8.66 0.27
CA LEU A 154 -0.50 8.38 0.94
C LEU A 154 -0.29 9.27 2.17
N ASP A 155 -0.67 10.54 2.10
CA ASP A 155 -0.59 11.47 3.25
C ASP A 155 -1.55 11.06 4.37
N GLU A 156 -2.79 10.68 4.04
CA GLU A 156 -3.73 10.10 5.00
C GLU A 156 -3.16 8.85 5.66
N ALA A 157 -2.60 7.93 4.87
CA ALA A 157 -1.98 6.71 5.36
C ALA A 157 -0.82 7.01 6.31
N LYS A 158 0.02 7.98 5.97
CA LYS A 158 1.13 8.46 6.80
C LYS A 158 0.61 9.01 8.14
N LEU A 159 -0.38 9.89 8.12
CA LEU A 159 -0.96 10.46 9.35
C LEU A 159 -1.53 9.38 10.27
N ILE A 160 -2.22 8.37 9.71
CA ILE A 160 -2.75 7.24 10.49
C ILE A 160 -1.62 6.42 11.12
N ALA A 161 -0.59 6.09 10.34
CA ALA A 161 0.55 5.30 10.80
C ALA A 161 1.34 6.03 11.90
N ASP A 162 1.66 7.30 11.67
CA ASP A 162 2.35 8.18 12.61
C ASP A 162 1.56 8.24 13.92
N SER A 163 0.25 8.52 13.86
CA SER A 163 -0.61 8.57 15.04
C SER A 163 -0.60 7.26 15.86
N LYS A 164 -0.59 6.10 15.19
CA LYS A 164 -0.52 4.79 15.87
C LYS A 164 0.80 4.61 16.61
N ILE A 165 1.91 4.99 15.98
CA ILE A 165 3.25 4.87 16.57
C ILE A 165 3.45 5.86 17.73
N TYR A 166 3.00 7.11 17.59
CA TYR A 166 3.04 8.10 18.68
C TYR A 166 2.25 7.65 19.91
N LYS A 167 1.09 7.03 19.72
CA LYS A 167 0.28 6.48 20.83
C LYS A 167 0.97 5.30 21.52
N GLN A 168 1.70 4.49 20.76
CA GLN A 168 2.40 3.32 21.26
C GLN A 168 3.68 3.68 22.05
N PHE A 169 4.37 4.73 21.63
CA PHE A 169 5.62 5.20 22.25
C PHE A 169 5.52 6.68 22.63
N PRO A 170 4.78 7.00 23.71
CA PRO A 170 4.71 8.37 24.20
C PRO A 170 6.11 8.85 24.59
N ASN A 171 6.43 10.13 24.41
CA ASN A 171 7.72 10.75 24.77
C ASN A 171 8.93 10.42 23.87
N VAL A 172 8.72 9.79 22.71
CA VAL A 172 9.76 9.71 21.69
C VAL A 172 9.59 10.89 20.74
N ASP A 173 10.59 11.77 20.68
CA ASP A 173 10.59 12.86 19.70
C ASP A 173 11.15 12.31 18.37
N PHE A 174 10.33 12.37 17.33
CA PHE A 174 10.63 11.88 15.97
C PHE A 174 11.26 12.99 15.10
N LEU A 175 11.47 14.17 15.70
CA LEU A 175 12.14 15.33 15.12
C LEU A 175 13.63 15.36 15.50
#